data_AF-A0A9E5INC1-F1
#
_entry.id   AF-A0A9E5INC1-F1
#
_cell.length_a   1.000
_cell.length_b   1.000
_cell.length_c   1.000
_cell.angle_alpha   90.00
_cell.angle_beta   90.00
_cell.angle_gamma   90.00
#
_symmetry.space_group_name_H-M   'P 1'
#
loop_
_entity.id
_entity.type
_entity.pdbx_description
1 polymer ?
#
loop_
_entity_poly.entity_id
_entity_poly.type
_entity_poly.pdbx_seq_one_letter_code
_entity_poly.pdbx_strand_id
1 'polypeptide(L)'
;MKMTIEIPEDVLTELMHLTGHQTKRDAVEFALREAARRAKWRRVWSEGLGVGPDALAADSAAKPADLIDAPDIDNAAVDRALAALAARRARRARLTRGDYALNEPSAGEPSSEAQP
;
A
#
# COMPACT_ATOMS: atom_id res chain seq x y z
N MET A 1 36.37 0.16 11.62
CA MET A 1 37.31 1.26 11.90
C MET A 1 36.80 2.11 13.05
N LYS A 2 37.69 2.71 13.85
CA LYS A 2 37.34 3.65 14.92
C LYS A 2 37.55 5.08 14.40
N MET A 3 36.62 5.96 14.69
CA MET A 3 36.61 7.36 14.30
C MET A 3 36.00 8.16 15.46
N THR A 4 36.48 9.38 15.67
CA THR A 4 35.94 10.29 16.70
C THR A 4 35.33 11.49 16.00
N ILE A 5 34.10 11.83 16.37
CA ILE A 5 33.35 12.98 15.84
C ILE A 5 32.67 13.65 17.04
N GLU A 6 32.61 14.98 17.04
CA GLU A 6 31.84 15.74 18.01
C GLU A 6 30.39 15.86 17.53
N ILE A 7 29.45 15.45 18.37
CA ILE A 7 28.01 15.48 18.09
C ILE A 7 27.33 16.15 19.29
N PRO A 8 26.37 17.07 19.08
CA PRO A 8 25.55 17.60 20.16
C PRO A 8 24.82 16.49 20.93
N GLU A 9 24.91 16.51 22.25
CA GLU A 9 24.37 15.44 23.11
C GLU A 9 22.84 15.40 23.10
N ASP A 10 22.19 16.56 22.95
CA ASP A 10 20.74 16.69 22.81
C ASP A 10 20.24 15.95 21.56
N VAL A 11 20.90 16.17 20.41
CA VAL A 11 20.56 15.51 19.15
C VAL A 11 20.76 13.99 19.25
N LEU A 12 21.84 13.55 19.88
CA LEU A 12 22.11 12.12 20.05
C LEU A 12 21.11 11.46 21.00
N THR A 13 20.73 12.15 22.07
CA THR A 13 19.74 11.67 23.04
C THR A 13 18.37 11.54 22.39
N GLU A 14 17.93 12.56 21.64
CA GLU A 14 16.68 12.51 20.88
C GLU A 14 16.67 11.35 19.86
N LEU A 15 17.77 11.20 19.10
CA LEU A 15 17.92 10.09 18.15
C LEU A 15 17.78 8.73 18.85
N MET A 16 18.44 8.54 20.00
CA MET A 16 18.35 7.31 20.78
C MET A 16 16.93 7.05 21.28
N HIS A 17 16.21 8.08 21.75
CA HIS A 17 14.82 7.95 22.17
C HIS A 17 13.88 7.59 21.02
N LEU A 18 14.03 8.21 19.85
CA LEU A 18 13.19 7.95 18.68
C LEU A 18 13.41 6.56 18.08
N THR A 19 14.66 6.08 18.12
CA THR A 19 15.05 4.81 17.48
C THR A 19 15.06 3.62 18.43
N GLY A 20 15.04 3.86 19.75
CA GLY A 20 15.10 2.83 20.78
C GLY A 20 16.48 2.19 20.95
N HIS A 21 17.54 2.78 20.36
CA HIS A 21 18.90 2.24 20.50
C HIS A 21 19.48 2.51 21.89
N GLN A 22 20.04 1.46 22.50
CA GLN A 22 20.60 1.53 23.86
C GLN A 22 22.03 2.08 23.90
N THR A 23 22.76 2.01 22.79
CA THR A 23 24.15 2.50 22.71
C THR A 23 24.28 3.67 21.74
N LYS A 24 25.13 4.63 22.10
CA LYS A 24 25.45 5.80 21.27
C LYS A 24 26.01 5.39 19.90
N ARG A 25 26.84 4.35 19.88
CA ARG A 25 27.43 3.82 18.65
C ARG A 25 26.36 3.29 17.70
N ASP A 26 25.45 2.47 18.20
CA ASP A 26 24.43 1.82 17.35
C ASP A 26 23.46 2.86 16.80
N ALA A 27 23.09 3.86 17.62
CA ALA A 27 22.26 4.98 17.19
C ALA A 27 22.90 5.76 16.02
N VAL A 28 24.18 6.08 16.16
CA VAL A 28 24.93 6.80 15.11
C VAL A 28 25.10 5.93 13.85
N GLU A 29 25.43 4.65 14.01
CA GLU A 29 25.55 3.73 12.88
C GLU A 29 24.22 3.60 12.12
N PHE A 30 23.12 3.45 12.84
CA PHE A 30 21.78 3.41 12.27
C PHE A 30 21.44 4.70 11.51
N ALA A 31 21.66 5.86 12.13
CA ALA A 31 21.36 7.15 11.52
C ALA A 31 22.13 7.36 10.22
N LEU A 32 23.41 7.01 10.18
CA LEU A 32 24.24 7.13 8.98
C LEU A 32 23.78 6.18 7.87
N ARG A 33 23.44 4.93 8.21
CA ARG A 33 22.91 3.97 7.25
C ARG A 33 21.57 4.43 6.68
N GLU A 34 20.68 4.96 7.51
CA GLU A 34 19.39 5.47 7.04
C GLU A 34 19.51 6.76 6.23
N ALA A 35 20.43 7.65 6.58
CA ALA A 35 20.73 8.83 5.76
C ALA A 35 21.22 8.42 4.36
N ALA A 36 22.14 7.45 4.29
CA ALA A 36 22.62 6.90 3.03
C ALA A 36 21.52 6.20 2.23
N ARG A 37 20.67 5.40 2.90
CA ARG A 37 19.51 4.74 2.28
C ARG A 37 18.57 5.77 1.65
N ARG A 38 18.16 6.79 2.41
CA ARG A 38 17.27 7.86 1.93
C ARG A 38 17.87 8.63 0.76
N ALA A 39 19.18 8.91 0.80
CA ALA A 39 19.86 9.56 -0.32
C ALA A 39 19.82 8.70 -1.60
N LYS A 40 20.04 7.39 -1.48
CA LYS A 40 19.92 6.45 -2.61
C LYS A 40 18.50 6.42 -3.17
N TRP A 41 17.48 6.36 -2.32
CA TRP A 41 16.08 6.41 -2.77
C TRP A 41 15.73 7.70 -3.50
N ARG A 42 16.14 8.86 -2.94
CA ARG A 42 15.94 10.15 -3.62
C ARG A 42 16.57 10.16 -5.00
N ARG A 43 17.79 9.63 -5.13
CA ARG A 43 18.48 9.52 -6.40
C ARG A 43 17.71 8.66 -7.41
N VAL A 44 17.23 7.49 -6.98
CA VAL A 44 16.43 6.60 -7.85
C VAL A 44 15.12 7.26 -8.27
N TRP A 45 14.45 7.99 -7.37
CA TRP A 45 13.22 8.71 -7.72
C TRP A 45 13.46 9.93 -8.62
N SER A 46 14.59 10.62 -8.48
CA SER A 46 14.90 11.79 -9.31
C SER A 46 15.45 11.41 -10.69
N GLU A 47 16.34 10.41 -10.76
CA GLU A 47 16.93 9.94 -12.02
C GLU A 47 15.98 8.98 -12.78
N GLY A 48 14.94 8.49 -12.10
CA GLY A 48 14.06 7.45 -12.61
C GLY A 48 14.74 6.09 -12.65
N LEU A 49 14.04 5.08 -13.17
CA LEU A 49 14.59 3.72 -13.32
C LEU A 49 15.64 3.61 -14.44
N GLY A 50 15.96 4.72 -15.12
CA GLY A 50 16.76 4.72 -16.34
C GLY A 50 16.06 4.06 -17.54
N VAL A 51 14.76 3.75 -17.41
CA VAL A 51 13.93 3.12 -18.44
C VAL A 51 12.90 4.16 -18.89
N GLY A 52 12.85 4.43 -20.19
CA GLY A 52 11.85 5.33 -20.77
C GLY A 52 10.43 4.76 -20.65
N PRO A 53 9.39 5.61 -20.69
CA PRO A 53 8.00 5.19 -20.55
C PRO A 53 7.59 4.14 -21.60
N ASP A 54 8.10 4.24 -22.83
CA ASP A 54 7.79 3.31 -23.91
C ASP A 54 8.39 1.91 -23.66
N ALA A 55 9.60 1.84 -23.12
CA ALA A 55 10.24 0.58 -22.78
C ALA A 55 9.57 -0.09 -21.57
N LEU A 56 9.10 0.72 -20.61
CA LEU A 56 8.30 0.23 -19.49
C LEU A 56 6.95 -0.31 -19.96
N ALA A 57 6.27 0.40 -20.87
CA ALA A 57 5.01 -0.01 -21.46
C ALA A 57 5.17 -1.34 -22.22
N ALA A 58 6.24 -1.49 -23.01
CA ALA A 58 6.54 -2.72 -23.73
C ALA A 58 6.81 -3.91 -22.80
N ASP A 59 7.54 -3.71 -21.69
CA ASP A 59 7.83 -4.80 -20.76
C ASP A 59 6.63 -5.21 -19.88
N SER A 60 5.77 -4.23 -19.54
CA SER A 60 4.53 -4.45 -18.79
C SER A 60 3.36 -4.97 -19.62
N ALA A 61 3.50 -5.05 -20.94
CA ALA A 61 2.46 -5.59 -21.80
C ALA A 61 2.27 -7.09 -21.52
N ALA A 62 1.01 -7.55 -21.57
CA ALA A 62 0.69 -8.95 -21.32
C ALA A 62 1.46 -9.87 -22.28
N LYS A 63 2.29 -10.74 -21.71
CA LYS A 63 3.05 -11.75 -22.44
C LYS A 63 2.19 -13.00 -22.56
N PRO A 64 2.36 -13.81 -23.62
CA PRO A 64 1.59 -15.05 -23.78
C PRO A 64 1.80 -16.03 -22.61
N ALA A 65 2.92 -15.95 -21.90
CA ALA A 65 3.17 -16.72 -20.68
C ALA A 65 2.27 -16.31 -19.49
N ASP A 66 1.88 -15.03 -19.41
CA ASP A 66 1.01 -14.53 -18.33
C ASP A 66 -0.41 -15.10 -18.41
N LEU A 67 -0.80 -15.59 -19.60
CA LEU A 67 -2.09 -16.25 -19.82
C LEU A 67 -2.09 -17.72 -19.41
N ILE A 68 -0.91 -18.33 -19.23
CA ILE A 68 -0.76 -19.74 -18.86
C ILE A 68 -0.88 -19.90 -17.33
N ASP A 69 -0.35 -18.94 -16.58
CA ASP A 69 -0.43 -18.90 -15.10
C ASP A 69 -1.62 -18.10 -14.58
N ALA A 70 -2.48 -17.60 -15.46
CA ALA A 70 -3.71 -16.96 -15.05
C ALA A 70 -4.59 -18.00 -14.33
N PRO A 71 -4.98 -17.79 -13.05
CA PRO A 71 -5.95 -18.66 -12.41
C PRO A 71 -7.23 -18.66 -13.26
N ASP A 72 -7.91 -19.81 -13.40
CA ASP A 72 -9.19 -19.89 -14.11
C ASP A 72 -10.15 -18.85 -13.53
N ILE A 73 -10.24 -17.69 -14.19
CA ILE A 73 -11.02 -16.56 -13.69
C ILE A 73 -12.48 -16.94 -13.90
N ASP A 74 -13.19 -17.22 -12.81
CA ASP A 74 -14.65 -17.36 -12.83
C ASP A 74 -15.27 -16.01 -13.24
N ASN A 75 -15.63 -15.90 -14.52
CA ASN A 75 -16.27 -14.70 -15.07
C ASN A 75 -17.57 -14.36 -14.31
N ALA A 76 -18.30 -15.35 -13.80
CA ALA A 76 -19.49 -15.09 -12.99
C ALA A 76 -19.13 -14.54 -11.59
N ALA A 77 -17.97 -14.88 -11.03
CA ALA A 77 -17.46 -14.23 -9.83
C ALA A 77 -17.07 -12.76 -10.09
N VAL A 78 -16.45 -12.48 -11.23
CA VAL A 78 -16.12 -11.10 -11.65
C VAL A 78 -17.38 -10.26 -11.80
N ASP A 79 -18.41 -10.78 -12.47
CA ASP A 79 -19.69 -10.08 -12.66
C ASP A 79 -20.38 -9.78 -11.32
N ARG A 80 -20.39 -10.74 -10.39
CA ARG A 80 -20.90 -10.54 -9.02
C ARG A 80 -20.13 -9.45 -8.28
N ALA A 81 -18.81 -9.42 -8.40
CA ALA A 81 -17.97 -8.42 -7.76
C ALA A 81 -18.22 -7.01 -8.32
N LEU A 82 -18.38 -6.88 -9.65
CA LEU A 82 -18.70 -5.62 -10.31
C LEU A 82 -20.10 -5.11 -9.90
N ALA A 83 -21.10 -5.99 -9.84
CA ALA A 83 -22.43 -5.65 -9.37
C ALA A 83 -22.43 -5.17 -7.91
N ALA A 84 -21.70 -5.85 -7.02
CA ALA A 84 -21.56 -5.45 -5.62
C ALA A 84 -20.86 -4.08 -5.49
N LEU A 85 -19.85 -3.81 -6.32
CA LEU A 85 -19.17 -2.50 -6.35
C LEU A 85 -20.12 -1.38 -6.79
N ALA A 86 -20.93 -1.62 -7.82
CA ALA A 86 -21.94 -0.68 -8.29
C ALA A 86 -22.98 -0.36 -7.19
N ALA A 87 -23.48 -1.39 -6.50
CA ALA A 87 -24.38 -1.23 -5.36
C ALA A 87 -23.75 -0.41 -4.22
N ARG A 88 -22.48 -0.67 -3.87
CA ARG A 88 -21.74 0.11 -2.87
C ARG A 88 -21.58 1.57 -3.27
N ARG A 89 -21.27 1.85 -4.55
CA ARG A 89 -21.17 3.22 -5.08
C ARG A 89 -22.51 3.94 -5.03
N ALA A 90 -23.60 3.28 -5.44
CA ALA A 90 -24.95 3.82 -5.36
C ALA A 90 -25.35 4.15 -3.91
N ARG A 91 -25.05 3.25 -2.96
CA ARG A 91 -25.27 3.47 -1.52
C ARG A 91 -24.48 4.68 -1.02
N ARG A 92 -23.19 4.80 -1.37
CA ARG A 92 -22.37 5.96 -0.98
C ARG A 92 -22.90 7.27 -1.58
N ALA A 93 -23.35 7.25 -2.83
CA ALA A 93 -23.97 8.40 -3.48
C ALA A 93 -25.33 8.78 -2.88
N ARG A 94 -26.04 7.82 -2.27
CA ARG A 94 -27.30 8.04 -1.55
C ARG A 94 -27.04 8.64 -0.16
N LEU A 95 -26.11 8.06 0.60
CA LEU A 95 -25.71 8.55 1.92
C LEU A 95 -25.19 10.00 1.87
N THR A 96 -24.41 10.34 0.84
CA THR A 96 -23.91 11.71 0.63
C THR A 96 -25.00 12.72 0.28
N ARG A 97 -26.15 12.27 -0.26
CA ARG A 97 -27.31 13.12 -0.56
C ARG A 97 -28.28 13.28 0.61
N GLY A 98 -28.10 12.54 1.71
CA GLY A 98 -28.98 12.59 2.88
C GLY A 98 -30.27 11.77 2.75
N ASP A 99 -30.47 11.07 1.63
CA ASP A 99 -31.66 10.26 1.37
C ASP A 99 -31.51 8.84 1.95
N TYR A 100 -31.64 8.63 3.26
CA TYR A 100 -31.58 7.27 3.84
C TYR A 100 -32.75 6.94 4.76
N ALA A 101 -33.29 5.73 4.60
CA ALA A 101 -34.15 5.09 5.59
C ALA A 101 -33.28 4.30 6.58
N LEU A 102 -33.53 4.42 7.89
CA LEU A 102 -32.95 3.51 8.88
C LEU A 102 -33.50 2.10 8.60
N ASN A 103 -32.61 1.12 8.42
CA ASN A 103 -32.90 -0.31 8.19
C ASN A 103 -33.42 -0.68 6.78
N GLU A 104 -32.66 -0.39 5.72
CA GLU A 104 -32.87 -1.09 4.44
C GLU A 104 -32.35 -2.54 4.54
N PRO A 105 -33.12 -3.56 4.09
CA PRO A 105 -32.65 -4.94 4.08
C PRO A 105 -31.44 -5.08 3.14
N SER A 106 -30.40 -5.72 3.64
CA SER A 106 -29.22 -6.10 2.87
C SER A 106 -29.64 -7.01 1.72
N ALA A 107 -29.36 -6.63 0.48
CA ALA A 107 -29.72 -7.37 -0.74
C ALA A 107 -29.00 -8.73 -0.91
N GLY A 108 -28.53 -9.35 0.17
CA GLY A 108 -27.80 -10.61 0.15
C GLY A 108 -27.98 -11.48 1.39
N GLU A 109 -28.93 -11.20 2.28
CA GLU A 109 -29.28 -12.14 3.33
C GLU A 109 -30.39 -13.08 2.81
N PRO A 110 -30.15 -14.39 2.65
CA PRO A 110 -31.22 -15.32 2.40
C PRO A 110 -32.10 -15.37 3.66
N SER A 111 -33.34 -14.91 3.52
CA SER A 111 -34.39 -15.01 4.53
C SER A 111 -34.46 -16.43 5.07
N SER A 112 -34.07 -16.62 6.33
CA SER A 112 -34.36 -17.85 7.07
C SER A 112 -35.86 -17.87 7.40
N GLU A 113 -36.69 -18.21 6.42
CA GLU A 113 -38.11 -18.50 6.67
C GLU A 113 -38.29 -19.99 6.97
N ALA A 114 -38.50 -20.23 8.27
CA ALA A 114 -39.44 -21.18 8.85
C ALA A 114 -39.69 -22.50 8.10
N GLN A 115 -39.03 -23.55 8.58
CA GLN A 115 -39.52 -24.93 8.43
C GLN A 115 -40.79 -25.12 9.27
N PRO A 116 -41.87 -25.73 8.73
CA PRO A 116 -42.91 -26.34 9.54
C PRO A 116 -42.44 -27.66 10.18
#